data_AF-E4XHN8-F1
#
_entry.id   AF-E4XHN8-F1
#
_cell.length_a   1.000
_cell.length_b   1.000
_cell.length_c   1.000
_cell.angle_alpha   90.00
_cell.angle_beta   90.00
_cell.angle_gamma   90.00
#
_symmetry.space_group_name_H-M   'P 1'
#
loop_
_entity.id
_entity.type
_entity.pdbx_description
1 polymer ?
#
loop_
_entity_poly.entity_id
_entity_poly.type
_entity_poly.pdbx_seq_one_letter_code
_entity_poly.pdbx_strand_id
1 'polypeptide(L)'
;MKLFSFATVVLAYEQPKYKDFLQALSKKKSGWGHPVDRIAALYTLCSPLETPTNGQVTCDQSTCALVCDQGYVATGKRRTKCRFNQHKVFFWKRTLANCETCPTDLAAPPAGVSVTCGINVLNRKKCHYKCENGEKLRFSTGEALQFSAICACPRWNDRVCGWHARKLGGMITDADIAALSCSAAASTTAPASTTAAPPASSTAAPPTTTAAPGISCGLLSSFENSFADGTFNCDAASDFCTAECADPALASFPADGIGCDASAGDVLPTDGLTFSCALQLAAEIQQISITVPIGPMSQQLAPASYAF
;
A
#
# COMPACT_ATOMS: atom_id res chain seq x y z
N MET A 1 23.73 8.39 54.16
CA MET A 1 23.82 8.29 52.68
C MET A 1 23.27 6.93 52.29
N LYS A 2 22.07 6.86 51.69
CA LYS A 2 21.45 5.61 51.24
C LYS A 2 21.92 5.31 49.82
N LEU A 3 22.70 4.24 49.66
CA LEU A 3 23.10 3.71 48.37
C LEU A 3 21.89 3.01 47.73
N PHE A 4 21.35 3.61 46.66
CA PHE A 4 20.37 2.94 45.81
C PHE A 4 21.11 1.92 44.92
N SER A 5 21.02 0.64 45.29
CA SER A 5 21.37 -0.47 44.40
C SER A 5 20.35 -0.53 43.25
N PHE A 6 20.75 -0.07 42.07
CA PHE A 6 20.01 -0.32 40.83
C PHE A 6 20.24 -1.77 40.41
N ALA A 7 19.24 -2.63 40.58
CA ALA A 7 19.24 -3.96 40.00
C ALA A 7 19.15 -3.83 38.47
N THR A 8 20.24 -4.17 37.78
CA THR A 8 20.26 -4.31 36.32
C THR A 8 19.44 -5.52 35.93
N VAL A 9 18.21 -5.29 35.46
CA VAL A 9 17.40 -6.34 34.82
C VAL A 9 18.09 -6.69 33.49
N VAL A 10 18.78 -7.83 33.46
CA VAL A 10 19.27 -8.42 32.20
C VAL A 10 18.05 -8.92 31.43
N LEU A 11 17.45 -8.04 30.62
CA LEU A 11 16.46 -8.46 29.65
C LEU A 11 17.18 -9.33 28.62
N ALA A 12 16.91 -10.64 28.64
CA ALA A 12 17.38 -11.56 27.63
C ALA A 12 16.93 -11.04 26.26
N TYR A 13 17.87 -10.74 25.38
CA TYR A 13 17.56 -10.22 24.06
C TYR A 13 16.71 -11.23 23.28
N GLU A 14 15.51 -10.82 22.87
CA GLU A 14 14.64 -11.60 21.98
C GLU A 14 14.78 -11.08 20.54
N GLN A 15 15.09 -11.98 19.60
CA GLN A 15 15.27 -11.58 18.22
C GLN A 15 13.93 -11.17 17.59
N PRO A 16 13.76 -9.91 17.12
CA PRO A 16 12.49 -9.46 16.56
C PRO A 16 12.18 -10.21 15.25
N LYS A 17 10.90 -10.47 14.97
CA LYS A 17 10.51 -11.06 13.69
C LYS A 17 10.87 -10.10 12.56
N TYR A 18 10.96 -10.62 11.32
CA TYR A 18 11.36 -9.78 10.19
C TYR A 18 10.41 -8.62 9.93
N LYS A 19 9.11 -8.84 10.12
CA LYS A 19 8.08 -7.79 10.00
C LYS A 19 8.29 -6.66 11.02
N ASP A 20 8.61 -7.01 12.27
CA ASP A 20 8.76 -6.05 13.37
C ASP A 20 10.03 -5.22 13.16
N PHE A 21 11.07 -5.83 12.58
CA PHE A 21 12.28 -5.14 12.14
C PHE A 21 12.01 -4.13 11.02
N LEU A 22 11.27 -4.51 9.98
CA LEU A 22 10.93 -3.57 8.90
C LEU A 22 10.14 -2.37 9.45
N GLN A 23 9.22 -2.62 10.39
CA GLN A 23 8.50 -1.56 11.09
C GLN A 23 9.39 -0.72 12.01
N ALA A 24 10.38 -1.32 12.66
CA ALA A 24 11.36 -0.58 13.46
C ALA A 24 12.22 0.32 12.58
N LEU A 25 12.62 -0.16 11.40
CA LEU A 25 13.37 0.62 10.42
C LEU A 25 12.58 1.81 9.88
N SER A 26 11.29 1.64 9.54
CA SER A 26 10.47 2.76 9.08
C SER A 26 10.31 3.84 10.16
N LYS A 27 10.37 3.46 11.44
CA LYS A 27 10.38 4.36 12.59
C LYS A 27 11.79 4.84 12.98
N LYS A 28 12.82 4.56 12.19
CA LYS A 28 14.24 4.87 12.46
C LYS A 28 14.70 4.41 13.87
N LYS A 29 14.13 3.32 14.38
CA LYS A 29 14.41 2.80 15.72
C LYS A 29 15.65 1.90 15.70
N SER A 30 16.59 2.13 16.62
CA SER A 30 17.76 1.28 16.88
C SER A 30 17.48 0.22 17.96
N GLY A 31 18.43 -0.69 18.18
CA GLY A 31 18.32 -1.76 19.19
C GLY A 31 17.54 -3.00 18.73
N TRP A 32 17.37 -3.17 17.42
CA TRP A 32 16.77 -4.38 16.83
C TRP A 32 17.82 -5.45 16.54
N GLY A 33 19.08 -5.07 16.48
CA GLY A 33 20.23 -5.97 16.32
C GLY A 33 20.52 -6.73 17.60
N HIS A 34 21.18 -7.87 17.46
CA HIS A 34 21.66 -8.62 18.63
C HIS A 34 22.78 -7.86 19.34
N PRO A 35 22.77 -7.76 20.67
CA PRO A 35 23.81 -7.07 21.42
C PRO A 35 25.16 -7.74 21.25
N VAL A 36 26.21 -6.93 21.39
CA VAL A 36 27.58 -7.42 21.43
C VAL A 36 27.74 -8.25 22.71
N ASP A 37 28.30 -9.45 22.56
CA ASP A 37 28.57 -10.36 23.67
C ASP A 37 29.92 -11.06 23.46
N ARG A 38 30.22 -12.09 24.26
CA ARG A 38 31.51 -12.83 24.16
C ARG A 38 31.78 -13.41 22.76
N ILE A 39 30.73 -13.74 21.99
CA ILE A 39 30.81 -14.42 20.70
C ILE A 39 30.31 -13.52 19.56
N ALA A 40 29.46 -12.53 19.85
CA ALA A 40 28.89 -11.58 18.92
C ALA A 40 29.67 -10.28 18.96
N ALA A 41 30.30 -9.92 17.84
CA ALA A 41 31.11 -8.71 17.72
C ALA A 41 30.34 -7.60 17.02
N LEU A 42 30.74 -6.34 17.22
CA LEU A 42 30.15 -5.19 16.52
C LEU A 42 30.30 -5.37 15.00
N TYR A 43 29.27 -5.01 14.24
CA TYR A 43 29.23 -5.23 12.78
C TYR A 43 30.42 -4.60 12.04
N THR A 44 30.95 -3.48 12.53
CA THR A 44 32.09 -2.74 11.97
C THR A 44 33.43 -3.48 12.08
N LEU A 45 33.51 -4.51 12.92
CA LEU A 45 34.71 -5.34 13.06
C LEU A 45 34.78 -6.47 12.03
N CYS A 46 33.64 -6.81 11.42
CA CYS A 46 33.59 -7.76 10.31
C CYS A 46 33.85 -7.05 8.97
N SER A 47 34.25 -7.84 7.95
CA SER A 47 34.39 -7.35 6.58
C SER A 47 33.09 -6.67 6.10
N PRO A 48 33.17 -5.56 5.34
CA PRO A 48 31.98 -4.93 4.77
C PRO A 48 31.13 -5.93 3.98
N LEU A 49 29.81 -5.87 4.17
CA LEU A 49 28.87 -6.69 3.40
C LEU A 49 28.58 -6.02 2.07
N GLU A 50 28.60 -6.80 1.00
CA GLU A 50 28.17 -6.34 -0.31
C GLU A 50 26.65 -6.09 -0.30
N THR A 51 26.25 -4.93 -0.81
CA THR A 51 24.85 -4.59 -1.03
C THR A 51 24.37 -5.25 -2.31
N PRO A 52 23.34 -6.13 -2.26
CA PRO A 52 22.84 -6.79 -3.45
C PRO A 52 22.03 -5.81 -4.31
N THR A 53 21.88 -6.12 -5.60
CA THR A 53 20.99 -5.40 -6.50
C THR A 53 19.54 -5.45 -5.98
N ASN A 54 18.81 -4.33 -6.06
CA ASN A 54 17.42 -4.17 -5.61
C ASN A 54 17.22 -4.40 -4.10
N GLY A 55 18.24 -4.05 -3.32
CA GLY A 55 18.14 -4.05 -1.87
C GLY A 55 19.29 -3.33 -1.20
N GLN A 56 19.16 -3.20 0.11
CA GLN A 56 20.11 -2.51 0.97
C GLN A 56 20.40 -3.34 2.22
N VAL A 57 21.61 -3.18 2.76
CA VAL A 57 22.02 -3.83 4.00
C VAL A 57 22.04 -2.80 5.12
N THR A 58 21.21 -3.00 6.13
CA THR A 58 21.18 -2.17 7.33
C THR A 58 21.74 -2.94 8.51
N CYS A 59 22.62 -2.32 9.29
CA CYS A 59 23.28 -2.97 10.42
C CYS A 59 22.94 -2.27 11.74
N ASP A 60 22.85 -3.06 12.80
CA ASP A 60 22.67 -2.61 14.17
C ASP A 60 23.35 -3.59 15.12
N GLN A 61 24.16 -3.07 16.04
CA GLN A 61 24.97 -3.85 16.99
C GLN A 61 25.76 -4.98 16.29
N SER A 62 25.51 -6.25 16.63
CA SER A 62 26.21 -7.38 16.03
C SER A 62 25.51 -7.95 14.78
N THR A 63 24.43 -7.34 14.30
CA THR A 63 23.53 -7.94 13.30
C THR A 63 23.33 -7.02 12.11
N CYS A 64 23.47 -7.58 10.91
CA CYS A 64 23.10 -6.92 9.66
C CYS A 64 21.91 -7.63 9.03
N ALA A 65 21.04 -6.86 8.40
CA ALA A 65 19.83 -7.31 7.78
C ALA A 65 19.71 -6.77 6.36
N LEU A 66 19.31 -7.65 5.45
CA LEU A 66 18.94 -7.32 4.10
C LEU A 66 17.50 -6.81 4.07
N VAL A 67 17.32 -5.64 3.48
CA VAL A 67 16.04 -5.01 3.17
C VAL A 67 15.94 -4.95 1.66
N CYS A 68 15.02 -5.71 1.07
CA CYS A 68 14.76 -5.62 -0.35
C CYS A 68 13.89 -4.41 -0.66
N ASP A 69 14.08 -3.87 -1.86
CA ASP A 69 13.28 -2.77 -2.38
C ASP A 69 11.83 -3.22 -2.62
N GLN A 70 10.95 -2.24 -2.87
CA GLN A 70 9.53 -2.52 -3.04
C GLN A 70 9.28 -3.46 -4.21
N GLY A 71 8.56 -4.55 -3.95
CA GLY A 71 8.25 -5.59 -4.93
C GLY A 71 9.26 -6.73 -4.98
N TYR A 72 10.45 -6.56 -4.38
CA TYR A 72 11.50 -7.57 -4.36
C TYR A 72 11.47 -8.40 -3.09
N VAL A 73 11.94 -9.64 -3.20
CA VAL A 73 11.91 -10.63 -2.13
C VAL A 73 13.26 -11.30 -2.03
N ALA A 74 13.79 -11.42 -0.80
CA ALA A 74 15.06 -12.09 -0.64
C ALA A 74 14.96 -13.59 -0.96
N THR A 75 15.88 -14.07 -1.78
CA THR A 75 16.01 -15.48 -2.17
C THR A 75 16.59 -16.37 -1.07
N GLY A 76 16.97 -15.83 0.09
CA GLY A 76 17.59 -16.64 1.13
C GLY A 76 17.64 -16.00 2.50
N LYS A 77 18.84 -15.98 3.10
CA LYS A 77 19.05 -15.46 4.44
C LYS A 77 19.01 -13.93 4.41
N ARG A 78 18.10 -13.37 5.20
CA ARG A 78 17.91 -11.92 5.32
C ARG A 78 18.66 -11.28 6.46
N ARG A 79 19.28 -12.07 7.34
CA ARG A 79 20.04 -11.56 8.48
C ARG A 79 21.28 -12.39 8.69
N THR A 80 22.34 -11.70 9.09
CA THR A 80 23.61 -12.31 9.50
C THR A 80 24.11 -11.64 10.76
N LYS A 81 24.95 -12.35 11.52
CA LYS A 81 25.57 -11.84 12.74
C LYS A 81 27.08 -11.83 12.58
N CYS A 82 27.72 -10.72 12.95
CA CYS A 82 29.16 -10.65 13.08
C CYS A 82 29.56 -11.43 14.34
N ARG A 83 30.50 -12.35 14.19
CA ARG A 83 30.98 -13.20 15.28
C ARG A 83 32.48 -13.12 15.40
N PHE A 84 32.95 -13.31 16.62
CA PHE A 84 34.35 -13.50 16.92
C PHE A 84 34.66 -14.98 17.16
N ASN A 85 35.75 -15.47 16.60
CA ASN A 85 36.35 -16.77 16.92
C ASN A 85 37.87 -16.64 16.86
N GLN A 86 38.57 -17.17 17.86
CA GLN A 86 40.04 -17.15 17.95
C GLN A 86 40.73 -17.62 16.65
N HIS A 87 40.13 -18.56 15.91
CA HIS A 87 40.68 -19.07 14.64
C HIS A 87 40.29 -18.26 13.39
N LYS A 88 39.17 -17.53 13.42
CA LYS A 88 38.60 -16.84 12.24
C LYS A 88 38.54 -15.32 12.40
N VAL A 89 39.10 -14.80 13.49
CA VAL A 89 39.03 -13.40 13.93
C VAL A 89 37.58 -12.93 13.94
N PHE A 90 37.17 -12.05 13.02
CA PHE A 90 35.80 -11.56 12.86
C PHE A 90 35.21 -12.06 11.55
N PHE A 91 34.05 -12.70 11.61
CA PHE A 91 33.40 -13.26 10.42
C PHE A 91 31.88 -13.22 10.51
N TRP A 92 31.24 -13.17 9.34
CA TRP A 92 29.79 -13.28 9.23
C TRP A 92 29.34 -14.72 9.41
N LYS A 93 28.38 -14.96 10.31
CA LYS A 93 27.83 -16.30 10.55
C LYS A 93 27.20 -16.91 9.29
N ARG A 94 26.63 -16.08 8.42
CA ARG A 94 25.94 -16.46 7.18
C ARG A 94 26.15 -15.39 6.11
N THR A 95 26.16 -15.80 4.85
CA THR A 95 26.07 -14.87 3.71
C THR A 95 24.64 -14.37 3.58
N LEU A 96 24.48 -13.08 3.28
CA LEU A 96 23.18 -12.52 2.90
C LEU A 96 22.81 -13.00 1.49
N ALA A 97 21.51 -13.07 1.22
CA ALA A 97 21.00 -13.45 -0.10
C ALA A 97 20.83 -12.23 -1.02
N ASN A 98 20.41 -12.48 -2.26
CA ASN A 98 20.01 -11.45 -3.20
C ASN A 98 18.52 -11.12 -3.08
N CYS A 99 18.12 -10.01 -3.69
CA CYS A 99 16.73 -9.58 -3.81
C CYS A 99 16.26 -9.79 -5.25
N GLU A 100 15.28 -10.66 -5.44
CA GLU A 100 14.71 -10.98 -6.74
C GLU A 100 13.20 -10.73 -6.72
N THR A 101 12.63 -10.48 -7.88
CA THR A 101 11.19 -10.30 -8.08
C THR A 101 10.62 -11.50 -8.83
N CYS A 102 9.30 -11.59 -8.88
CA CYS A 102 8.64 -12.58 -9.73
C CYS A 102 8.86 -12.18 -11.20
N PRO A 103 9.19 -13.14 -12.09
CA PRO A 103 9.68 -12.85 -13.44
C PRO A 103 8.65 -12.10 -14.31
N THR A 104 7.36 -12.32 -14.05
CA THR A 104 6.26 -11.63 -14.74
C THR A 104 5.14 -11.38 -13.74
N ASP A 105 4.41 -10.28 -13.94
CA ASP A 105 3.10 -10.12 -13.30
C ASP A 105 2.12 -11.14 -13.89
N LEU A 106 1.19 -11.62 -13.06
CA LEU A 106 0.23 -12.63 -13.48
C LEU A 106 -0.65 -12.11 -14.63
N ALA A 107 -1.06 -12.99 -15.53
CA ALA A 107 -1.99 -12.66 -16.60
C ALA A 107 -3.26 -11.98 -16.07
N ALA A 108 -3.91 -11.20 -16.95
CA ALA A 108 -5.17 -10.56 -16.64
C ALA A 108 -6.21 -11.62 -16.20
N PRO A 109 -6.98 -11.35 -15.13
CA PRO A 109 -7.99 -12.28 -14.68
C PRO A 109 -9.10 -12.44 -15.74
N PRO A 110 -9.83 -13.57 -15.74
CA PRO A 110 -10.97 -13.77 -16.61
C PRO A 110 -12.11 -12.79 -16.29
N ALA A 111 -13.03 -12.60 -17.25
CA ALA A 111 -14.15 -11.68 -17.11
C ALA A 111 -14.99 -11.95 -15.85
N GLY A 112 -15.35 -10.88 -15.12
CA GLY A 112 -16.11 -10.94 -13.86
C GLY A 112 -15.25 -11.16 -12.61
N VAL A 113 -13.93 -11.31 -12.74
CA VAL A 113 -12.99 -11.37 -11.62
C VAL A 113 -12.17 -10.08 -11.56
N SER A 114 -12.37 -9.31 -10.50
CA SER A 114 -11.55 -8.14 -10.22
C SER A 114 -10.25 -8.53 -9.53
N VAL A 115 -9.14 -7.93 -9.97
CA VAL A 115 -7.82 -8.06 -9.36
C VAL A 115 -7.35 -6.71 -8.82
N THR A 116 -6.84 -6.70 -7.60
CA THR A 116 -6.20 -5.53 -7.01
C THR A 116 -4.80 -5.91 -6.56
N CYS A 117 -3.79 -5.44 -7.29
CA CYS A 117 -2.38 -5.68 -6.98
C CYS A 117 -1.79 -4.48 -6.24
N GLY A 118 -0.93 -4.76 -5.26
CA GLY A 118 -0.20 -3.72 -4.53
C GLY A 118 0.99 -4.29 -3.77
N ILE A 119 1.72 -3.39 -3.10
CA ILE A 119 2.85 -3.75 -2.24
C ILE A 119 2.37 -3.90 -0.81
N ASN A 120 2.63 -5.05 -0.20
CA ASN A 120 2.31 -5.29 1.21
C ASN A 120 3.36 -4.64 2.14
N VAL A 121 3.07 -4.54 3.44
CA VAL A 121 3.98 -4.04 4.50
C VAL A 121 5.33 -4.77 4.61
N LEU A 122 5.49 -5.89 3.90
CA LEU A 122 6.73 -6.66 3.79
C LEU A 122 7.50 -6.39 2.48
N ASN A 123 7.17 -5.31 1.78
CA ASN A 123 7.70 -4.92 0.46
C ASN A 123 7.52 -5.98 -0.62
N ARG A 124 6.45 -6.80 -0.54
CA ARG A 124 6.19 -7.85 -1.54
C ARG A 124 4.98 -7.51 -2.38
N LYS A 125 5.05 -7.81 -3.67
CA LYS A 125 3.89 -7.81 -4.56
C LYS A 125 2.84 -8.78 -4.02
N LYS A 126 1.61 -8.30 -3.88
CA LYS A 126 0.44 -9.06 -3.46
C LYS A 126 -0.75 -8.65 -4.30
N CYS A 127 -1.39 -9.62 -4.93
CA CYS A 127 -2.61 -9.43 -5.71
C CYS A 127 -3.79 -10.09 -4.98
N HIS A 128 -4.89 -9.36 -4.89
CA HIS A 128 -6.15 -9.80 -4.33
C HIS A 128 -7.13 -10.08 -5.46
N TYR A 129 -7.72 -11.26 -5.46
CA TYR A 129 -8.71 -11.69 -6.45
C TYR A 129 -10.06 -11.83 -5.77
N LYS A 130 -11.10 -11.22 -6.36
CA LYS A 130 -12.49 -11.32 -5.92
C LYS A 130 -13.43 -11.24 -7.13
N CYS A 131 -14.58 -11.91 -7.07
CA CYS A 131 -15.63 -11.74 -8.07
C CYS A 131 -16.24 -10.33 -7.96
N GLU A 132 -16.52 -9.71 -9.11
CA GLU A 132 -17.17 -8.39 -9.17
C GLU A 132 -18.58 -8.44 -8.59
N ASN A 133 -19.29 -9.54 -8.82
CA ASN A 133 -20.64 -9.77 -8.31
C ASN A 133 -20.69 -10.11 -6.80
N GLY A 134 -19.54 -10.16 -6.11
CA GLY A 134 -19.46 -10.55 -4.69
C GLY A 134 -19.62 -12.05 -4.42
N GLU A 135 -19.65 -12.87 -5.46
CA GLU A 135 -19.86 -14.31 -5.38
C GLU A 135 -18.56 -15.08 -5.04
N LYS A 136 -18.70 -16.39 -4.83
CA LYS A 136 -17.52 -17.24 -4.59
C LYS A 136 -16.75 -17.46 -5.89
N LEU A 137 -15.45 -17.20 -5.83
CA LEU A 137 -14.49 -17.67 -6.82
C LEU A 137 -14.38 -19.19 -6.72
N ARG A 138 -14.60 -19.85 -7.85
CA ARG A 138 -14.34 -21.26 -8.08
C ARG A 138 -12.96 -21.43 -8.70
N PHE A 139 -12.24 -22.41 -8.19
CA PHE A 139 -10.94 -22.84 -8.68
C PHE A 139 -10.81 -24.36 -8.54
N SER A 140 -9.82 -24.97 -9.19
CA SER A 140 -9.64 -26.42 -9.25
C SER A 140 -9.58 -27.12 -7.88
N THR A 141 -9.10 -26.40 -6.85
CA THR A 141 -8.90 -26.92 -5.50
C THR A 141 -10.02 -26.55 -4.52
N GLY A 142 -11.06 -25.82 -4.96
CA GLY A 142 -12.20 -25.45 -4.11
C GLY A 142 -12.86 -24.11 -4.47
N GLU A 143 -13.54 -23.53 -3.49
CA GLU A 143 -14.22 -22.25 -3.64
C GLU A 143 -13.90 -21.30 -2.48
N ALA A 144 -13.76 -20.00 -2.77
CA ALA A 144 -13.60 -18.96 -1.76
C ALA A 144 -14.16 -17.63 -2.26
N LEU A 145 -14.65 -16.77 -1.35
CA LEU A 145 -15.10 -15.42 -1.71
C LEU A 145 -13.97 -14.56 -2.31
N GLN A 146 -12.75 -14.74 -1.81
CA GLN A 146 -11.56 -14.05 -2.28
C GLN A 146 -10.32 -14.85 -1.92
N PHE A 147 -9.23 -14.65 -2.66
CA PHE A 147 -7.91 -15.14 -2.28
C PHE A 147 -6.82 -14.12 -2.63
N SER A 148 -5.62 -14.34 -2.10
CA SER A 148 -4.46 -13.50 -2.40
C SER A 148 -3.29 -14.31 -2.92
N ALA A 149 -2.71 -13.87 -4.03
CA ALA A 149 -1.42 -14.32 -4.55
C ALA A 149 -0.32 -13.38 -4.04
N ILE A 150 0.80 -13.93 -3.57
CA ILE A 150 1.94 -13.17 -3.05
C ILE A 150 3.19 -13.62 -3.79
N CYS A 151 4.01 -12.68 -4.26
CA CYS A 151 5.32 -13.01 -4.79
C CYS A 151 6.24 -13.53 -3.67
N ALA A 152 6.77 -14.74 -3.83
CA ALA A 152 7.60 -15.40 -2.82
C ALA A 152 8.66 -16.32 -3.45
N CYS A 153 9.77 -16.50 -2.73
CA CYS A 153 10.86 -17.40 -3.11
C CYS A 153 10.99 -18.51 -2.03
N PRO A 154 10.12 -19.53 -2.07
CA PRO A 154 10.03 -20.55 -1.03
C PRO A 154 11.31 -21.39 -0.93
N ARG A 155 11.58 -21.90 0.28
CA ARG A 155 12.76 -22.76 0.51
C ARG A 155 12.66 -24.13 -0.16
N TRP A 156 11.44 -24.63 -0.35
CA TRP A 156 11.20 -25.98 -0.84
C TRP A 156 11.36 -26.10 -2.37
N ASN A 157 11.48 -24.99 -3.09
CA ASN A 157 11.62 -24.94 -4.55
C ASN A 157 12.92 -24.26 -4.97
N ASP A 158 14.04 -24.62 -4.33
CA ASP A 158 15.37 -24.05 -4.61
C ASP A 158 15.46 -22.52 -4.64
N ARG A 159 14.55 -21.85 -3.92
CA ARG A 159 14.44 -20.39 -3.85
C ARG A 159 14.09 -19.71 -5.17
N VAL A 160 13.52 -20.45 -6.12
CA VAL A 160 12.95 -19.87 -7.33
C VAL A 160 11.75 -19.01 -6.95
N CYS A 161 11.79 -17.74 -7.34
CA CYS A 161 10.73 -16.78 -7.05
C CYS A 161 9.55 -16.97 -8.00
N GLY A 162 8.34 -16.88 -7.45
CA GLY A 162 7.12 -16.88 -8.23
C GLY A 162 5.89 -16.59 -7.37
N TRP A 163 4.73 -16.57 -8.02
CA TRP A 163 3.48 -16.24 -7.36
C TRP A 163 2.99 -17.41 -6.54
N HIS A 164 2.61 -17.14 -5.29
CA HIS A 164 2.14 -18.16 -4.37
C HIS A 164 0.77 -17.78 -3.79
N ALA A 165 -0.22 -18.65 -3.98
CA ALA A 165 -1.54 -18.53 -3.37
C ALA A 165 -1.85 -19.79 -2.54
N ARG A 166 -2.00 -19.61 -1.22
CA ARG A 166 -2.27 -20.72 -0.29
C ARG A 166 -3.56 -21.47 -0.65
N LYS A 167 -4.56 -20.76 -1.17
CA LYS A 167 -5.88 -21.33 -1.54
C LYS A 167 -5.82 -22.19 -2.81
N LEU A 168 -4.82 -21.97 -3.67
CA LEU A 168 -4.61 -22.72 -4.91
C LEU A 168 -3.56 -23.83 -4.77
N GLY A 169 -3.21 -24.20 -3.53
CA GLY A 169 -2.29 -25.31 -3.29
C GLY A 169 -0.80 -24.95 -3.37
N GLY A 170 -0.42 -23.70 -3.60
CA GLY A 170 0.99 -23.28 -3.55
C GLY A 170 1.37 -22.27 -4.61
N MET A 171 2.40 -22.59 -5.39
CA MET A 171 2.86 -21.78 -6.52
C MET A 171 1.81 -21.82 -7.62
N ILE A 172 1.51 -20.66 -8.20
CA ILE A 172 0.50 -20.51 -9.23
C ILE A 172 1.12 -19.98 -10.51
N THR A 173 0.48 -20.33 -11.61
CA THR A 173 0.82 -19.94 -12.97
C THR A 173 -0.34 -19.17 -13.60
N ASP A 174 -0.11 -18.62 -14.79
CA ASP A 174 -1.17 -17.94 -15.55
C ASP A 174 -2.34 -18.86 -15.88
N ALA A 175 -2.10 -20.18 -16.03
CA ALA A 175 -3.14 -21.16 -16.24
C ALA A 175 -4.09 -21.28 -15.04
N ASP A 176 -3.56 -21.16 -13.82
CA ASP A 176 -4.38 -21.20 -12.59
C ASP A 176 -5.25 -19.94 -12.46
N ILE A 177 -4.74 -18.80 -12.93
CA ILE A 177 -5.49 -17.54 -12.97
C ILE A 177 -6.57 -17.57 -14.06
N ALA A 178 -6.25 -18.11 -15.23
CA ALA A 178 -7.21 -18.28 -16.32
C ALA A 178 -8.34 -19.27 -15.97
N ALA A 179 -8.07 -20.24 -15.09
CA ALA A 179 -9.06 -21.21 -14.62
C ALA A 179 -10.02 -20.67 -13.54
N LEU A 180 -9.85 -19.42 -13.10
CA LEU A 180 -10.77 -18.79 -12.14
C LEU A 180 -12.13 -18.57 -12.79
N SER A 181 -13.19 -18.85 -12.05
CA SER A 181 -14.55 -18.53 -12.49
C SER A 181 -15.40 -18.08 -11.31
N CYS A 182 -16.36 -17.20 -11.55
CA CYS A 182 -17.36 -16.84 -10.56
C CYS A 182 -18.54 -17.78 -10.69
N SER A 183 -19.01 -18.36 -9.57
CA SER A 183 -20.24 -19.15 -9.58
C SER A 183 -21.39 -18.20 -9.92
N ALA A 184 -22.03 -18.36 -11.08
CA ALA A 184 -23.19 -17.54 -11.42
C ALA A 184 -24.26 -17.62 -10.33
N ALA A 185 -24.81 -16.47 -9.96
CA ALA A 185 -26.00 -16.39 -9.12
C ALA A 185 -27.02 -17.38 -9.65
N ALA A 186 -27.52 -18.26 -8.80
CA ALA A 186 -28.74 -18.98 -9.11
C ALA A 186 -29.81 -17.92 -9.37
N SER A 187 -30.04 -17.61 -10.65
CA SER A 187 -31.14 -16.77 -11.09
C SER A 187 -32.39 -17.45 -10.55
N THR A 188 -32.91 -16.90 -9.46
CA THR A 188 -34.17 -17.35 -8.89
C THR A 188 -35.20 -16.72 -9.80
N THR A 189 -35.46 -17.38 -10.94
CA THR A 189 -36.61 -17.05 -11.78
C THR A 189 -37.84 -17.27 -10.92
N ALA A 190 -38.35 -16.18 -10.34
CA ALA A 190 -39.66 -16.18 -9.70
C ALA A 190 -40.69 -16.65 -10.74
N PRO A 191 -41.61 -17.56 -10.39
CA PRO A 191 -42.68 -17.97 -11.29
C PRO A 191 -43.54 -16.76 -11.65
N ALA A 192 -43.66 -16.50 -12.95
CA ALA A 192 -44.55 -15.47 -13.48
C ALA A 192 -45.99 -15.77 -13.03
N SER A 193 -46.49 -14.96 -12.11
CA SER A 193 -47.90 -14.96 -11.71
C SER A 193 -48.63 -13.92 -12.56
N THR A 194 -49.45 -14.42 -13.48
CA THR A 194 -50.43 -13.66 -14.26
C THR A 194 -51.52 -13.14 -13.33
N THR A 195 -51.65 -11.83 -13.18
CA THR A 195 -52.87 -11.21 -12.63
C THR A 195 -53.16 -9.91 -13.40
N ALA A 196 -54.39 -9.82 -13.88
CA ALA A 196 -54.91 -8.83 -14.80
C ALA A 196 -55.09 -7.43 -14.17
N ALA A 197 -54.95 -6.41 -15.01
CA ALA A 197 -55.27 -5.00 -14.76
C ALA A 197 -56.79 -4.78 -14.55
N PRO A 198 -57.24 -3.73 -13.81
CA PRO A 198 -57.46 -2.38 -14.40
C PRO A 198 -57.35 -1.22 -13.35
N PRO A 199 -57.87 0.02 -13.61
CA PRO A 199 -57.32 1.08 -14.46
C PRO A 199 -56.87 2.35 -13.69
N ALA A 200 -56.30 3.27 -14.47
CA ALA A 200 -55.65 4.56 -14.17
C ALA A 200 -56.26 5.49 -13.09
N SER A 201 -55.38 6.21 -12.39
CA SER A 201 -55.41 7.70 -12.30
C SER A 201 -54.16 8.34 -11.67
N SER A 202 -53.80 9.47 -12.29
CA SER A 202 -53.10 10.69 -11.83
C SER A 202 -51.68 10.65 -11.26
N THR A 203 -50.78 11.24 -12.05
CA THR A 203 -50.00 12.46 -11.75
C THR A 203 -49.16 12.50 -10.46
N ALA A 204 -47.87 12.24 -10.61
CA ALA A 204 -46.80 12.98 -9.91
C ALA A 204 -45.50 12.91 -10.73
N ALA A 205 -44.86 14.07 -10.89
CA ALA A 205 -43.66 14.28 -11.69
C ALA A 205 -42.41 13.57 -11.09
N PRO A 206 -41.44 13.14 -11.93
CA PRO A 206 -40.19 12.56 -11.45
C PRO A 206 -39.26 13.66 -10.91
N PRO A 207 -38.53 13.43 -9.80
CA PRO A 207 -37.31 14.19 -9.56
C PRO A 207 -36.25 13.70 -10.55
N THR A 208 -35.94 14.52 -11.53
CA THR A 208 -34.72 14.43 -12.35
C THR A 208 -33.52 14.72 -11.46
N THR A 209 -32.90 13.68 -10.90
CA THR A 209 -31.54 13.79 -10.38
C THR A 209 -30.59 13.61 -11.57
N THR A 210 -30.22 14.73 -12.19
CA THR A 210 -29.13 14.79 -13.15
C THR A 210 -27.84 14.44 -12.41
N ALA A 211 -27.28 13.27 -12.69
CA ALA A 211 -25.92 12.94 -12.27
C ALA A 211 -24.97 13.98 -12.88
N ALA A 212 -24.27 14.72 -12.04
CA ALA A 212 -23.26 15.67 -12.47
C ALA A 212 -22.12 14.88 -13.16
N PRO A 213 -21.61 15.35 -14.32
CA PRO A 213 -20.43 14.75 -14.92
C PRO A 213 -19.25 14.95 -13.94
N GLY A 214 -18.54 13.85 -13.63
CA GLY A 214 -17.30 13.93 -12.87
C GLY A 214 -16.31 14.87 -13.56
N ILE A 215 -15.58 15.64 -12.76
CA ILE A 215 -14.59 16.59 -13.28
C ILE A 215 -13.39 15.80 -13.79
N SER A 216 -13.08 15.94 -15.08
CA SER A 216 -11.86 15.39 -15.65
C SER A 216 -10.66 16.25 -15.28
N CYS A 217 -9.51 15.63 -15.08
CA CYS A 217 -8.27 16.32 -14.67
C CYS A 217 -7.85 17.43 -15.64
N GLY A 218 -8.27 17.37 -16.91
CA GLY A 218 -8.04 18.43 -17.90
C GLY A 218 -8.72 19.77 -17.60
N LEU A 219 -9.72 19.80 -16.69
CA LEU A 219 -10.40 21.03 -16.27
C LEU A 219 -9.80 21.68 -15.01
N LEU A 220 -8.81 21.03 -14.36
CA LEU A 220 -8.18 21.52 -13.12
C LEU A 220 -7.10 22.58 -13.35
N SER A 221 -6.72 22.86 -14.61
CA SER A 221 -5.61 23.75 -15.00
C SER A 221 -5.74 25.21 -14.57
N SER A 222 -6.85 25.59 -13.93
CA SER A 222 -7.11 26.94 -13.42
C SER A 222 -7.88 26.95 -12.10
N PHE A 223 -7.89 25.83 -11.36
CA PHE A 223 -8.57 25.75 -10.07
C PHE A 223 -7.63 26.19 -8.93
N GLU A 224 -7.40 27.49 -8.82
CA GLU A 224 -6.90 28.10 -7.58
C GLU A 224 -8.11 28.38 -6.69
N ASN A 225 -8.23 27.63 -5.58
CA ASN A 225 -9.27 27.90 -4.60
C ASN A 225 -8.60 28.13 -3.24
N SER A 226 -8.83 29.32 -2.69
CA SER A 226 -8.42 29.65 -1.32
C SER A 226 -9.60 29.36 -0.40
N PHE A 227 -9.34 28.64 0.69
CA PHE A 227 -10.28 28.45 1.78
C PHE A 227 -9.70 29.07 3.04
N ALA A 228 -10.53 29.29 4.07
CA ALA A 228 -10.12 30.01 5.27
C ALA A 228 -8.87 29.43 5.96
N ASP A 229 -8.60 28.14 5.76
CA ASP A 229 -7.56 27.38 6.46
C ASP A 229 -6.39 26.92 5.54
N GLY A 230 -6.33 27.35 4.28
CA GLY A 230 -5.26 26.94 3.35
C GLY A 230 -5.48 27.24 1.87
N THR A 231 -4.50 26.83 1.07
CA THR A 231 -4.49 26.96 -0.39
C THR A 231 -4.38 25.59 -1.05
N PHE A 232 -5.13 25.40 -2.12
CA PHE A 232 -5.06 24.21 -2.96
C PHE A 232 -4.44 24.57 -4.31
N ASN A 233 -3.39 23.85 -4.70
CA ASN A 233 -2.68 24.10 -5.95
C ASN A 233 -2.47 22.79 -6.71
N CYS A 234 -3.03 22.72 -7.92
CA CYS A 234 -2.84 21.61 -8.85
C CYS A 234 -1.93 22.05 -9.98
N ASP A 235 -0.78 21.39 -10.11
CA ASP A 235 0.10 21.58 -11.25
C ASP A 235 -0.16 20.51 -12.30
N ALA A 236 -0.86 20.91 -13.36
CA ALA A 236 -1.20 20.06 -14.49
C ALA A 236 0.03 19.54 -15.27
N ALA A 237 1.21 20.17 -15.15
CA ALA A 237 2.43 19.63 -15.74
C ALA A 237 3.02 18.45 -14.94
N SER A 238 2.62 18.32 -13.68
CA SER A 238 3.12 17.30 -12.76
C SER A 238 2.10 16.20 -12.42
N ASP A 239 0.87 16.28 -12.97
CA ASP A 239 -0.25 15.39 -12.66
C ASP A 239 -0.48 15.24 -11.14
N PHE A 240 -0.28 16.33 -10.40
CA PHE A 240 -0.20 16.31 -8.94
C PHE A 240 -0.85 17.54 -8.31
N CYS A 241 -1.68 17.30 -7.29
CA CYS A 241 -2.31 18.34 -6.50
C CYS A 241 -1.76 18.34 -5.07
N THR A 242 -1.43 19.54 -4.58
CA THR A 242 -0.95 19.80 -3.22
C THR A 242 -1.91 20.69 -2.45
N ALA A 243 -2.03 20.44 -1.15
CA ALA A 243 -2.72 21.31 -0.21
C ALA A 243 -1.70 21.85 0.79
N GLU A 244 -1.67 23.17 0.95
CA GLU A 244 -0.88 23.85 1.97
C GLU A 244 -1.82 24.43 3.03
N CYS A 245 -1.52 24.17 4.30
CA CYS A 245 -2.27 24.74 5.42
C CYS A 245 -1.86 26.21 5.60
N ALA A 246 -2.80 27.09 5.92
CA ALA A 246 -2.50 28.51 6.17
C ALA A 246 -1.60 28.72 7.39
N ASP A 247 -1.69 27.82 8.39
CA ASP A 247 -0.78 27.79 9.53
C ASP A 247 0.43 26.89 9.23
N PRO A 248 1.67 27.42 9.20
CA PRO A 248 2.88 26.64 8.95
C PRO A 248 3.22 25.62 10.05
N ALA A 249 2.55 25.67 11.20
CA ALA A 249 2.67 24.65 12.24
C ALA A 249 1.89 23.38 11.92
N LEU A 250 0.94 23.42 10.98
CA LEU A 250 0.10 22.29 10.60
C LEU A 250 0.68 21.55 9.39
N ALA A 251 0.61 20.21 9.42
CA ALA A 251 0.94 19.38 8.27
C ALA A 251 -0.35 19.01 7.52
N SER A 252 -0.34 19.11 6.19
CA SER A 252 -1.41 18.63 5.33
C SER A 252 -1.36 17.11 5.18
N PHE A 253 -2.53 16.48 5.16
CA PHE A 253 -2.69 15.06 4.90
C PHE A 253 -3.67 14.82 3.73
N PRO A 254 -3.31 13.94 2.77
CA PRO A 254 -2.03 13.21 2.67
C PRO A 254 -0.85 14.14 2.34
N ALA A 255 0.29 13.94 3.01
CA ALA A 255 1.49 14.76 2.83
C ALA A 255 2.08 14.61 1.41
N ASP A 256 1.81 13.46 0.78
CA ASP A 256 2.30 13.10 -0.55
C ASP A 256 1.32 13.53 -1.66
N GLY A 257 0.43 14.50 -1.41
CA GLY A 257 -0.53 15.01 -2.40
C GLY A 257 -1.46 13.93 -2.97
N ILE A 258 -2.16 14.28 -4.06
CA ILE A 258 -3.00 13.34 -4.80
C ILE A 258 -2.56 13.40 -6.26
N GLY A 259 -2.10 12.25 -6.77
CA GLY A 259 -1.81 12.08 -8.19
C GLY A 259 -3.11 11.98 -8.98
N CYS A 260 -3.19 12.73 -10.07
CA CYS A 260 -4.32 12.71 -10.98
C CYS A 260 -3.79 12.55 -12.41
N ASP A 261 -3.81 11.34 -12.96
CA ASP A 261 -3.33 11.08 -14.31
C ASP A 261 -4.34 11.58 -15.35
N ALA A 262 -4.08 12.77 -15.89
CA ALA A 262 -4.95 13.37 -16.90
C ALA A 262 -4.94 12.60 -18.22
N SER A 263 -3.91 11.79 -18.49
CA SER A 263 -3.76 11.00 -19.70
C SER A 263 -4.52 9.67 -19.65
N ALA A 264 -4.74 9.13 -18.44
CA ALA A 264 -5.53 7.93 -18.20
C ALA A 264 -7.06 8.15 -18.25
N GLY A 265 -7.51 9.42 -18.28
CA GLY A 265 -8.93 9.75 -18.21
C GLY A 265 -9.54 9.51 -16.82
N ASP A 266 -8.70 9.46 -15.78
CA ASP A 266 -9.14 9.23 -14.41
C ASP A 266 -10.05 10.37 -13.93
N VAL A 267 -11.15 9.97 -13.28
CA VAL A 267 -12.17 10.86 -12.75
C VAL A 267 -12.04 10.87 -11.24
N LEU A 268 -11.85 12.04 -10.64
CA LEU A 268 -11.84 12.19 -9.19
C LEU A 268 -13.20 11.79 -8.60
N PRO A 269 -13.24 11.23 -7.39
CA PRO A 269 -14.49 10.84 -6.74
C PRO A 269 -15.44 12.03 -6.62
N THR A 270 -16.69 11.85 -7.03
CA THR A 270 -17.75 12.86 -7.03
C THR A 270 -18.14 13.32 -5.62
N ASP A 271 -17.78 12.54 -4.60
CA ASP A 271 -18.17 12.76 -3.21
C ASP A 271 -17.31 13.81 -2.49
N GLY A 272 -16.44 14.50 -3.23
CA GLY A 272 -15.54 15.54 -2.72
C GLY A 272 -14.21 14.98 -2.24
N LEU A 273 -13.17 15.80 -2.33
CA LEU A 273 -11.87 15.49 -1.73
C LEU A 273 -11.86 16.00 -0.30
N THR A 274 -11.47 15.14 0.63
CA THR A 274 -11.30 15.52 2.03
C THR A 274 -9.82 15.66 2.32
N PHE A 275 -9.40 16.87 2.66
CA PHE A 275 -8.06 17.16 3.16
C PHE A 275 -8.14 17.41 4.66
N SER A 276 -7.05 17.15 5.38
CA SER A 276 -6.98 17.46 6.81
C SER A 276 -5.65 18.12 7.13
N CYS A 277 -5.73 19.24 7.85
CA CYS A 277 -4.59 19.87 8.49
C CYS A 277 -4.53 19.35 9.95
N ALA A 278 -3.40 18.77 10.34
CA ALA A 278 -3.24 18.20 11.68
C ALA A 278 -1.99 18.72 12.37
N LEU A 279 -2.11 19.05 13.65
CA LEU A 279 -1.00 19.39 14.54
C LEU A 279 -0.61 18.13 15.32
N GLN A 280 0.63 17.65 15.15
CA GLN A 280 1.11 16.48 15.90
C GLN A 280 1.76 16.93 17.22
N LEU A 281 0.95 17.14 18.26
CA LEU A 281 1.42 17.32 19.63
C LEU A 281 1.49 15.97 20.35
N ALA A 282 2.48 15.82 21.23
CA ALA A 282 3.00 14.54 21.76
C ALA A 282 2.03 13.60 22.51
N ALA A 283 0.72 13.87 22.54
CA ALA A 283 -0.29 12.94 23.06
C ALA A 283 -1.72 13.16 22.55
N GLU A 284 -2.00 14.14 21.68
CA GLU A 284 -3.36 14.46 21.23
C GLU A 284 -3.32 14.98 19.79
N ILE A 285 -4.13 14.38 18.91
CA ILE A 285 -4.28 14.79 17.52
C ILE A 285 -5.49 15.71 17.47
N GLN A 286 -5.29 17.01 17.26
CA GLN A 286 -6.37 17.87 16.80
C GLN A 286 -6.43 17.79 15.27
N GLN A 287 -7.55 17.26 14.78
CA GLN A 287 -7.86 17.12 13.35
C GLN A 287 -8.93 18.14 12.97
N ILE A 288 -8.63 18.93 11.95
CA ILE A 288 -9.64 19.73 11.24
C ILE A 288 -9.80 19.07 9.87
N SER A 289 -10.99 18.49 9.64
CA SER A 289 -11.34 17.88 8.36
C SER A 289 -12.07 18.89 7.51
N ILE A 290 -11.58 19.09 6.28
CA ILE A 290 -12.16 20.00 5.30
C ILE A 290 -12.66 19.15 4.15
N THR A 291 -13.98 19.14 3.96
CA THR A 291 -14.60 18.56 2.77
C THR A 291 -14.83 19.70 1.80
N VAL A 292 -14.19 19.66 0.63
CA VAL A 292 -14.44 20.64 -0.42
C VAL A 292 -15.62 20.12 -1.27
N PRO A 293 -16.82 20.73 -1.19
CA PRO A 293 -17.91 20.35 -2.06
C PRO A 293 -17.58 20.78 -3.49
N ILE A 294 -17.56 19.80 -4.40
CA ILE A 294 -17.37 20.07 -5.83
C ILE A 294 -18.73 20.50 -6.39
N GLY A 295 -19.04 21.79 -6.26
CA GLY A 295 -20.24 22.40 -6.84
C GLY A 295 -20.06 22.75 -8.33
N PRO A 296 -21.17 22.94 -9.09
CA PRO A 296 -21.09 23.32 -10.50
C PRO A 296 -20.41 24.70 -10.62
N MET A 297 -19.32 24.77 -11.39
CA MET A 297 -18.60 26.02 -11.66
C MET A 297 -19.54 27.04 -12.31
N SER A 298 -19.85 28.12 -11.60
CA SER A 298 -20.42 29.32 -12.20
C SER A 298 -19.31 30.05 -12.93
N GLN A 299 -19.34 30.03 -14.27
CA GLN A 299 -18.39 30.77 -15.11
C GLN A 299 -18.47 32.26 -14.79
N GLN A 300 -17.40 32.81 -14.23
CA GLN A 300 -17.25 34.25 -14.08
C GLN A 300 -16.69 34.80 -15.40
N LEU A 301 -17.55 35.46 -16.16
CA LEU A 301 -17.22 36.18 -17.38
C LEU A 301 -16.11 37.22 -17.11
N ALA A 302 -15.10 37.22 -17.96
CA ALA A 302 -13.99 38.17 -17.99
C ALA A 302 -14.47 39.62 -18.19
N PRO A 303 -13.83 40.65 -17.60
CA PRO A 303 -13.99 42.01 -18.07
C PRO A 303 -13.06 42.30 -19.26
N ALA A 304 -13.62 43.08 -20.17
CA ALA A 304 -13.06 43.49 -21.45
C ALA A 304 -11.76 44.30 -21.33
N SER A 305 -10.94 44.11 -22.36
CA SER A 305 -9.82 44.93 -22.80
C SER A 305 -10.10 46.44 -22.80
N TYR A 306 -9.17 47.22 -22.24
CA TYR A 306 -8.99 48.64 -22.57
C TYR A 306 -7.74 48.81 -23.45
N ALA A 307 -7.95 49.41 -24.61
CA ALA A 307 -6.92 49.97 -25.46
C ALA A 307 -6.53 51.37 -24.96
N PHE A 308 -5.25 51.71 -25.12
CA PHE A 308 -4.77 53.08 -25.32
C PHE A 308 -4.05 53.12 -26.67
#